data_AF-A0A1G9RGZ8-F1
#
_entry.id   AF-A0A1G9RGZ8-F1
#
_cell.length_a   1.000
_cell.length_b   1.000
_cell.length_c   1.000
_cell.angle_alpha   90.00
_cell.angle_beta   90.00
_cell.angle_gamma   90.00
#
_symmetry.space_group_name_H-M   'P 1'
#
loop_
_entity.id
_entity.type
_entity.pdbx_description
1 polymer ?
#
loop_
_entity_poly.entity_id
_entity_poly.type
_entity_poly.pdbx_seq_one_letter_code
_entity_poly.pdbx_strand_id
1 'polypeptide(L)' 'MGWLFWKDKRPAWVQEEEREFIKAANRLKTLQVTPRGGMRIDPEEIRDQIVSARELYKGLVKK' A
#
# COMPACT_ATOMS: atom_id res chain seq x y z
N MET A 1 -2.78 25.33 1.60
CA MET A 1 -3.43 25.50 0.28
C MET A 1 -2.48 25.39 -0.93
N GLY A 2 -1.15 25.16 -0.76
CA GLY A 2 -0.21 25.08 -1.90
C GLY A 2 -0.17 23.75 -2.66
N TRP A 3 -0.70 22.66 -2.10
CA TRP A 3 -0.65 21.32 -2.72
C TRP A 3 -1.66 21.10 -3.85
N LEU A 4 -2.74 21.88 -3.91
CA LEU A 4 -3.83 21.66 -4.88
C LEU A 4 -3.44 22.01 -6.33
N PHE A 5 -2.34 22.74 -6.53
CA PHE A 5 -1.94 23.29 -7.83
C PHE A 5 -0.74 22.58 -8.46
N TRP A 6 -0.15 21.60 -7.77
CA TRP A 6 0.91 20.78 -8.34
C TRP A 6 0.27 19.63 -9.12
N LYS A 7 0.16 19.78 -10.44
CA LYS A 7 -0.09 18.64 -11.31
C LYS A 7 1.07 17.68 -11.17
N ASP A 8 0.77 16.45 -10.78
CA ASP A 8 1.74 15.37 -10.78
C ASP A 8 2.32 15.22 -12.18
N LYS A 9 3.63 15.46 -12.31
CA LYS A 9 4.38 15.38 -13.56
C LYS A 9 4.91 13.97 -13.83
N ARG A 10 4.73 13.04 -12.89
CA ARG A 10 5.15 11.65 -13.05
C ARG A 10 4.30 10.98 -14.15
N PRO A 11 4.86 10.00 -14.88
CA PRO A 11 4.12 9.25 -15.88
C PRO A 11 2.82 8.64 -15.33
N ALA A 12 1.81 8.48 -16.19
CA ALA A 12 0.49 7.97 -15.80
C ALA A 12 0.55 6.60 -15.10
N TRP A 13 1.47 5.72 -15.51
CA TRP A 13 1.66 4.40 -14.88
C TRP A 13 2.10 4.51 -13.42
N VAL A 14 2.94 5.50 -13.07
CA VAL A 14 3.37 5.74 -11.68
C VAL A 14 2.21 6.23 -10.83
N GLN A 15 1.36 7.09 -11.40
CA GLN A 15 0.17 7.60 -10.70
C GLN A 15 -0.85 6.47 -10.47
N GLU A 16 -1.00 5.56 -11.43
CA GLU A 16 -1.88 4.41 -11.32
C GLU A 16 -1.36 3.42 -10.27
N GLU A 17 -0.06 3.14 -10.27
CA GLU A 17 0.59 2.28 -9.27
C GLU A 17 0.47 2.87 -7.85
N GLU A 18 0.66 4.18 -7.69
CA GLU A 18 0.46 4.86 -6.42
C GLU A 18 -1.00 4.82 -5.95
N ARG A 19 -1.97 4.95 -6.85
CA ARG A 19 -3.40 4.81 -6.52
C ARG A 19 -3.74 3.41 -6.05
N GLU A 20 -3.23 2.39 -6.74
CA GLU A 20 -3.43 1.00 -6.33
C GLU A 20 -2.73 0.70 -5.00
N PHE A 21 -1.55 1.28 -4.76
CA PHE A 21 -0.88 1.23 -3.47
C PHE A 21 -1.73 1.87 -2.36
N ILE A 22 -2.23 3.09 -2.56
CA ILE A 22 -3.07 3.79 -1.58
C ILE A 22 -4.35 2.98 -1.30
N LYS A 23 -4.97 2.42 -2.34
CA LYS A 23 -6.16 1.58 -2.21
C LYS A 23 -5.89 0.29 -1.45
N ALA A 24 -4.73 -0.33 -1.66
CA ALA A 24 -4.29 -1.50 -0.90
C ALA A 24 -4.03 -1.13 0.57
N ALA A 25 -3.33 -0.02 0.82
CA ALA A 25 -3.07 0.48 2.16
C ALA A 25 -4.36 0.80 2.92
N ASN A 26 -5.33 1.46 2.27
CA ASN A 26 -6.63 1.78 2.86
C ASN A 26 -7.52 0.56 3.14
N ARG A 27 -7.18 -0.63 2.61
CA ARG A 27 -7.86 -1.89 2.96
C ARG A 27 -7.37 -2.47 4.28
N LEU A 28 -6.21 -2.02 4.79
CA LEU A 28 -5.70 -2.42 6.10
C LEU A 28 -6.59 -1.82 7.19
N LYS A 29 -7.06 -2.66 8.10
CA LYS A 29 -8.00 -2.29 9.15
C LYS A 29 -7.33 -1.54 10.30
N THR A 30 -6.09 -1.91 10.61
CA THR A 30 -5.35 -1.38 11.77
C THR A 30 -4.36 -0.28 11.40
N LEU A 31 -4.27 0.09 10.12
CA LEU A 31 -3.38 1.14 9.65
C LEU A 31 -3.80 2.49 10.23
N GLN A 32 -2.92 3.08 11.03
CA GLN A 32 -3.06 4.43 11.57
C GLN A 32 -1.84 5.27 11.21
N VAL A 33 -2.08 6.49 10.76
CA VAL A 33 -1.05 7.49 10.50
C VAL A 33 -1.02 8.47 11.66
N THR A 34 0.15 8.63 12.28
CA THR A 34 0.35 9.63 13.33
C THR A 34 0.52 11.02 12.71
N PRO A 35 0.17 12.10 13.44
CA PRO A 35 0.35 13.48 12.95
C PRO A 35 1.80 13.84 12.59
N ARG A 36 2.78 13.09 13.10
CA ARG A 36 4.22 13.25 12.78
C ARG A 36 4.67 12.46 11.55
N GLY A 37 3.74 11.79 10.84
CA GLY A 37 4.05 10.98 9.66
C GLY A 37 4.51 9.55 9.96
N GLY A 38 4.51 9.13 11.24
CA GLY A 38 4.77 7.73 11.59
C GLY A 38 3.57 6.84 11.27
N MET A 39 3.82 5.61 10.82
CA MET A 39 2.80 4.60 10.51
C MET A 39 2.72 3.58 11.64
N ARG A 40 1.51 3.20 12.04
CA ARG A 40 1.25 2.10 12.98
C ARG A 40 0.31 1.11 12.32
N ILE A 41 0.64 -0.17 12.42
CA ILE A 41 -0.14 -1.27 11.87
C ILE A 41 0.00 -2.43 12.85
N ASP A 42 -1.06 -3.21 13.02
CA ASP A 42 -1.00 -4.45 13.78
C ASP A 42 -0.07 -5.45 13.06
N PRO A 43 1.00 -5.93 13.71
CA PRO A 43 1.91 -6.90 13.11
C PRO A 43 1.21 -8.23 12.74
N GLU A 44 0.13 -8.62 13.43
CA GLU A 44 -0.61 -9.84 13.10
C GLU A 44 -1.37 -9.70 11.78
N GLU A 45 -2.00 -8.55 11.52
CA GLU A 45 -2.70 -8.28 10.26
C GLU A 45 -1.74 -8.35 9.05
N ILE A 46 -0.54 -7.79 9.19
CA ILE A 46 0.50 -7.87 8.15
C ILE A 46 0.93 -9.32 7.93
N ARG A 47 1.15 -10.07 9.02
CA ARG A 47 1.54 -11.48 8.94
C ARG A 47 0.51 -12.29 8.15
N ASP A 48 -0.77 -12.12 8.44
CA ASP A 48 -1.84 -12.86 7.76
C ASP A 48 -1.94 -12.51 6.28
N GLN A 49 -1.78 -11.23 5.92
CA GLN A 49 -1.70 -10.82 4.53
C GLN A 49 -0.50 -11.44 3.81
N ILE A 50 0.69 -11.44 4.42
CA ILE A 50 1.90 -12.01 3.80
C ILE A 50 1.73 -13.51 3.58
N VAL A 51 1.21 -14.24 4.57
CA VAL A 51 0.96 -15.68 4.45
C VAL A 51 -0.05 -15.96 3.33
N SER A 52 -1.15 -15.21 3.30
CA SER A 52 -2.18 -15.35 2.25
C SER A 52 -1.62 -15.05 0.86
N ALA A 53 -0.87 -13.96 0.71
CA ALA A 53 -0.22 -13.58 -0.54
C ALA A 53 0.78 -14.66 -1.00
N ARG A 54 1.57 -15.20 -0.06
CA ARG A 54 2.52 -16.27 -0.37
C ARG A 54 1.83 -17.52 -0.91
N GLU A 55 0.72 -17.95 -0.32
CA GLU A 55 -0.03 -19.10 -0.84
C GLU A 55 -0.67 -18.79 -2.21
N LEU A 56 -1.21 -17.59 -2.41
CA LEU A 56 -1.76 -17.15 -3.70
C LEU A 56 -0.70 -17.16 -4.82
N TYR A 57 0.52 -16.71 -4.52
CA TYR A 57 1.59 -16.57 -5.52
C TYR A 57 2.54 -17.76 -5.60
N LYS A 58 2.28 -18.81 -4.82
CA LYS A 58 3.10 -20.04 -4.80
C LYS A 58 3.25 -20.66 -6.19
N GLY A 59 2.24 -20.55 -7.04
CA GLY A 59 2.26 -21.04 -8.43
C GLY A 59 3.11 -20.19 -9.39
N LEU A 60 3.50 -18.97 -9.02
CA LEU A 60 4.38 -18.11 -9.83
C LEU A 60 5.87 -18.44 -9.62
N VAL A 61 6.20 -19.13 -8.53
CA VAL A 61 7.57 -19.56 -8.25
C VAL A 61 7.82 -20.91 -8.89
N LYS A 62 8.65 -20.95 -9.95
CA LYS A 62 9.16 -22.21 -10.50
C LYS A 62 10.29 -22.74 -9.60
N LYS A 63 10.32 -24.07 -9.43
CA LYS A 63 11.35 -24.78 -8.66
C LYS A 63 12.72 -24.70 -9.32
#